data_AF-A0A3E0P9P0-F1
#
_entry.id   AF-A0A3E0P9P0-F1
#
_cell.length_a   1.000
_cell.length_b   1.000
_cell.length_c   1.000
_cell.angle_alpha   90.00
_cell.angle_beta   90.00
_cell.angle_gamma   90.00
#
_symmetry.space_group_name_H-M   'P 1'
#
loop_
_entity.id
_entity.type
_entity.pdbx_description
1 polymer ?
#
loop_
_entity_poly.entity_id
_entity_poly.type
_entity_poly.pdbx_seq_one_letter_code
_entity_poly.pdbx_strand_id
1 'polypeptide(L)'
;MFCPKCGNDNADAAQYCRSCGGDLAAARNALNVPQSYGDSADVVRLEIGKAIGDRIRTANKRELSKIAEEILPEVEKFLEGPEERRMRRFRIGSTLSLIGVGAFIGFLGVALFVGEEGIAFLAAMGLVTLFIGLAFFINGYFLTVPKGFAELEGSGEEKGAARSNEIDANTNELLMPQPAREEFTSVTEGTTRNLVKKKSEQ
;
A
#
# COMPACT_ATOMS: atom_id res chain seq x y z
N MET A 1 7.75 -25.98 -9.11
CA MET A 1 8.19 -24.56 -9.06
C MET A 1 9.39 -24.41 -9.98
N PHE A 2 9.45 -23.35 -10.79
CA PHE A 2 10.50 -23.19 -11.79
C PHE A 2 11.81 -22.65 -11.19
N CYS A 3 12.95 -23.21 -11.62
CA CYS A 3 14.26 -22.67 -11.25
C CYS A 3 14.55 -21.39 -12.07
N PRO A 4 14.92 -20.26 -11.43
CA PRO A 4 15.19 -19.02 -12.15
C PRO A 4 16.47 -19.07 -13.00
N LYS A 5 17.39 -20.01 -12.74
CA LYS A 5 18.63 -20.15 -13.52
C LYS A 5 18.47 -20.96 -14.80
N CYS A 6 17.73 -22.06 -14.76
CA CYS A 6 17.68 -23.02 -15.87
C CYS A 6 16.26 -23.34 -16.36
N GLY A 7 15.23 -22.74 -15.76
CA GLY A 7 13.83 -22.92 -16.15
C GLY A 7 13.24 -24.30 -15.92
N ASN A 8 13.99 -25.23 -15.31
CA ASN A 8 13.50 -26.59 -15.10
C ASN A 8 12.46 -26.59 -13.97
N ASP A 9 11.38 -27.36 -14.14
CA ASP A 9 10.37 -27.52 -13.10
C ASP A 9 10.90 -28.46 -12.03
N ASN A 10 10.88 -28.00 -10.77
CA ASN A 10 11.22 -28.80 -9.62
C ASN A 10 9.94 -29.02 -8.83
N ALA A 11 9.42 -30.25 -8.89
CA ALA A 11 8.36 -30.72 -8.01
C ALA A 11 8.94 -30.91 -6.60
N ASP A 12 8.35 -30.19 -5.65
CA ASP A 12 8.49 -30.32 -4.20
C ASP A 12 9.79 -29.87 -3.53
N ALA A 13 9.61 -29.01 -2.51
CA ALA A 13 10.43 -28.69 -1.32
C ALA A 13 11.98 -28.62 -1.37
N ALA A 14 12.62 -28.89 -2.50
CA ALA A 14 14.08 -28.93 -2.64
C ALA A 14 14.69 -27.55 -2.36
N GLN A 15 15.82 -27.53 -1.65
CA GLN A 15 16.62 -26.33 -1.42
C GLN A 15 17.43 -25.93 -2.66
N TYR A 16 17.76 -26.89 -3.53
CA TYR A 16 18.56 -26.69 -4.74
C TYR A 16 17.90 -27.32 -5.97
N CYS A 17 18.15 -26.78 -7.15
CA CYS A 17 17.67 -27.33 -8.43
C CYS A 17 18.43 -28.61 -8.80
N ARG A 18 17.69 -29.66 -9.18
CA ARG A 18 18.28 -30.95 -9.59
C ARG A 18 19.05 -30.90 -10.90
N SER A 19 18.77 -29.92 -11.76
CA SER A 19 19.41 -29.79 -13.08
C SER A 19 20.68 -28.94 -13.02
N CYS A 20 20.65 -27.78 -12.36
CA CYS A 20 21.75 -26.82 -12.39
C CYS A 20 22.38 -26.52 -11.01
N GLY A 21 21.87 -27.09 -9.91
CA GLY A 21 22.36 -26.83 -8.56
C GLY A 21 22.04 -25.44 -8.00
N GLY A 22 21.24 -24.62 -8.71
CA GLY A 22 20.86 -23.29 -8.24
C GLY A 22 20.02 -23.33 -6.96
N ASP A 23 20.29 -22.42 -6.03
CA ASP A 23 19.54 -22.26 -4.78
C ASP A 23 18.10 -21.80 -5.05
N LEU A 24 17.14 -22.56 -4.53
CA LEU A 24 15.71 -22.31 -4.65
C LEU A 24 15.11 -21.72 -3.37
N ALA A 25 15.88 -21.60 -2.28
CA ALA A 25 15.42 -21.00 -1.03
C ALA A 25 15.06 -19.51 -1.22
N ALA A 26 15.87 -18.77 -1.98
CA ALA A 26 15.58 -17.36 -2.29
C ALA A 26 14.28 -17.21 -3.10
N ALA A 27 14.08 -18.06 -4.12
CA ALA A 27 12.86 -18.05 -4.93
C ALA A 27 11.63 -18.47 -4.11
N ARG A 28 11.78 -19.46 -3.23
CA ARG A 28 10.72 -19.87 -2.30
C ARG A 28 10.39 -18.77 -1.31
N ASN A 29 11.38 -18.09 -0.75
CA ASN A 29 11.15 -16.97 0.15
C ASN A 29 10.44 -15.84 -0.59
N ALA A 30 10.80 -15.52 -1.83
CA ALA A 30 10.10 -14.52 -2.65
C ALA A 30 8.64 -14.90 -2.98
N LEU A 31 8.34 -16.20 -3.14
CA LEU A 31 6.98 -16.70 -3.34
C LEU A 31 6.17 -16.81 -2.03
N ASN A 32 6.86 -17.08 -0.92
CA ASN A 32 6.27 -17.21 0.41
C ASN A 32 6.19 -15.90 1.18
N VAL A 33 6.83 -14.82 0.71
CA VAL A 33 6.41 -13.48 1.11
C VAL A 33 4.96 -13.42 0.66
N PRO A 34 3.97 -13.46 1.57
CA PRO A 34 2.61 -13.19 1.16
C PRO A 34 2.71 -11.84 0.48
N GLN A 35 2.40 -11.79 -0.82
CA GLN A 35 2.14 -10.52 -1.47
C GLN A 35 1.12 -9.86 -0.56
N SER A 36 1.58 -8.91 0.25
CA SER A 36 0.72 -8.10 1.09
C SER A 36 -0.10 -7.34 0.07
N TYR A 37 -1.23 -7.95 -0.30
CA TYR A 37 -2.33 -7.36 -1.05
C TYR A 37 -2.98 -6.31 -0.14
N GLY A 38 -2.14 -5.37 0.31
CA GLY A 38 -2.19 -4.73 1.61
C GLY A 38 -1.07 -3.70 1.80
N ASP A 39 -0.03 -3.66 0.94
CA ASP A 39 0.92 -2.55 0.97
C ASP A 39 0.41 -1.34 0.18
N SER A 40 -0.29 -0.52 0.97
CA SER A 40 -0.68 0.85 0.77
C SER A 40 -1.74 1.07 -0.31
N ALA A 41 -2.91 1.50 0.16
CA ALA A 41 -3.85 2.27 -0.65
C ALA A 41 -3.13 3.38 -1.44
N ASP A 42 -1.96 3.83 -0.98
CA ASP A 42 -1.12 4.83 -1.63
C ASP A 42 -0.40 4.30 -2.89
N VAL A 43 0.09 3.06 -2.92
CA VAL A 43 0.61 2.42 -4.15
C VAL A 43 -0.53 2.22 -5.16
N VAL A 44 -1.70 1.75 -4.71
CA VAL A 44 -2.88 1.61 -5.58
C VAL A 44 -3.34 2.96 -6.12
N ARG A 45 -3.36 4.01 -5.29
CA ARG A 45 -3.64 5.39 -5.73
C ARG A 45 -2.64 5.89 -6.75
N LEU A 46 -1.35 5.61 -6.54
CA LEU A 46 -0.28 6.01 -7.46
C LEU A 46 -0.41 5.29 -8.81
N GLU A 47 -0.73 4.00 -8.80
CA GLU A 47 -0.88 3.20 -10.02
C GLU A 47 -2.14 3.59 -10.80
N ILE A 48 -3.27 3.80 -10.12
CA ILE A 48 -4.49 4.37 -10.71
C ILE A 48 -4.22 5.77 -11.27
N GLY A 49 -3.51 6.62 -10.51
CA GLY A 49 -3.14 7.97 -10.94
C GLY A 49 -2.28 7.97 -12.21
N LYS A 50 -1.30 7.07 -12.30
CA LYS A 50 -0.49 6.88 -13.51
C LYS A 50 -1.35 6.42 -14.69
N ALA A 51 -2.20 5.43 -14.50
CA ALA A 51 -3.08 4.92 -15.56
C ALA A 51 -4.06 5.99 -16.10
N ILE A 52 -4.59 6.84 -15.21
CA ILE A 52 -5.44 7.98 -15.60
C ILE A 52 -4.63 9.04 -16.34
N GLY A 53 -3.43 9.37 -15.85
CA GLY A 53 -2.52 10.32 -16.50
C GLY A 53 -2.14 9.91 -17.93
N ASP A 54 -1.86 8.62 -18.13
CA ASP A 54 -1.57 8.07 -19.45
C ASP A 54 -2.79 8.16 -20.38
N ARG A 55 -4.00 7.89 -19.88
CA ARG A 55 -5.24 8.06 -20.65
C ARG A 55 -5.48 9.52 -21.05
N ILE A 56 -5.27 10.46 -20.14
CA ILE A 56 -5.37 11.91 -20.40
C ILE A 56 -4.42 12.34 -21.52
N ARG A 57 -3.19 11.81 -21.53
CA ARG A 57 -2.18 12.13 -22.53
C ARG A 57 -2.54 11.65 -23.93
N THR A 58 -3.26 10.53 -24.04
CA THR A 58 -3.66 9.93 -25.32
C THR A 58 -5.04 10.36 -25.83
N ALA A 59 -5.88 10.97 -24.99
CA ALA A 59 -7.28 11.28 -25.32
C ALA A 59 -7.44 12.57 -26.14
N ASN A 60 -8.45 12.58 -27.02
CA ASN A 60 -8.83 13.77 -27.79
C ASN A 60 -9.60 14.79 -26.92
N LYS A 61 -9.55 16.09 -27.29
CA LYS A 61 -10.21 17.19 -26.54
C LYS A 61 -11.69 16.94 -26.19
N ARG A 62 -12.44 16.25 -27.05
CA ARG A 62 -13.88 15.95 -26.83
C ARG A 62 -14.12 14.76 -25.89
N GLU A 63 -13.18 13.83 -25.81
CA GLU A 63 -13.25 12.68 -24.89
C GLU A 63 -12.75 13.09 -23.51
N LEU A 64 -11.74 13.97 -23.47
CA LEU A 64 -11.18 14.49 -22.23
C LEU A 64 -12.22 15.21 -21.37
N SER A 65 -13.14 15.96 -21.96
CA SER A 65 -14.19 16.66 -21.20
C SER A 65 -15.19 15.67 -20.57
N LYS A 66 -15.55 14.60 -21.28
CA LYS A 66 -16.45 13.56 -20.75
C LYS A 66 -15.81 12.78 -19.61
N ILE A 67 -14.55 12.39 -19.82
CA ILE A 67 -13.76 11.68 -18.80
C ILE A 67 -13.57 12.57 -17.57
N ALA A 68 -13.29 13.86 -17.76
CA ALA A 68 -13.17 14.80 -16.65
C ALA A 68 -14.47 14.92 -15.85
N GLU A 69 -15.63 15.10 -16.49
CA GLU A 69 -16.91 15.21 -15.79
C GLU A 69 -17.28 13.93 -15.01
N GLU A 70 -16.97 12.75 -15.55
CA GLU A 70 -17.33 11.47 -14.95
C GLU A 70 -16.35 11.06 -13.83
N ILE A 71 -15.05 11.30 -14.02
CA ILE A 71 -13.99 10.80 -13.12
C ILE A 71 -13.60 11.82 -12.04
N LEU A 72 -13.73 13.15 -12.27
CA LEU A 72 -13.42 14.16 -11.24
C LEU A 72 -14.09 13.87 -9.88
N PRO A 73 -15.41 13.61 -9.79
CA PRO A 73 -16.06 13.46 -8.50
C PRO A 73 -15.63 12.19 -7.76
N GLU A 74 -15.25 11.14 -8.49
CA GLU A 74 -14.68 9.94 -7.89
C GLU A 74 -13.26 10.17 -7.41
N VAL A 75 -12.41 10.79 -8.24
CA VAL A 75 -11.02 11.10 -7.88
C VAL A 75 -10.97 12.06 -6.70
N GLU A 76 -11.86 13.04 -6.63
CA GLU A 76 -12.00 13.93 -5.47
C GLU A 76 -12.35 13.15 -4.20
N LYS A 77 -13.27 12.18 -4.27
CA LYS A 77 -13.57 11.28 -3.14
C LYS A 77 -12.44 10.34 -2.76
N PHE A 78 -11.59 9.94 -3.71
CA PHE A 78 -10.45 9.04 -3.48
C PHE A 78 -9.22 9.76 -2.92
N LEU A 79 -9.00 11.00 -3.38
CA LEU A 79 -7.97 11.91 -2.90
C LEU A 79 -8.34 12.59 -1.58
N GLU A 80 -9.64 12.61 -1.23
CA GLU A 80 -10.07 13.04 0.10
C GLU A 80 -9.36 12.20 1.16
N GLY A 81 -8.46 12.86 1.89
CA GLY A 81 -7.55 12.20 2.81
C GLY A 81 -8.32 11.47 3.91
N PRO A 82 -7.77 10.38 4.47
CA PRO A 82 -8.37 9.72 5.62
C PRO A 82 -8.59 10.68 6.80
N GLU A 83 -7.76 11.72 6.93
CA GLU A 83 -7.91 12.79 7.91
C GLU A 83 -9.12 13.70 7.66
N GLU A 84 -9.38 14.04 6.40
CA GLU A 84 -10.49 14.92 6.03
C GLU A 84 -11.86 14.24 6.23
N ARG A 85 -11.92 12.92 5.99
CA ARG A 85 -13.08 12.10 6.35
C ARG A 85 -13.35 12.07 7.85
N ARG A 86 -12.31 12.13 8.70
CA ARG A 86 -12.48 12.26 10.16
C ARG A 86 -13.05 13.61 10.53
N MET A 87 -12.52 14.68 9.95
CA MET A 87 -12.99 16.05 10.18
C MET A 87 -14.48 16.20 9.85
N ARG A 88 -14.98 15.58 8.77
CA ARG A 88 -16.43 15.59 8.46
C ARG A 88 -17.26 14.89 9.52
N ARG A 89 -16.89 13.67 9.93
CA ARG A 89 -17.64 12.92 10.95
C ARG A 89 -17.61 13.63 12.30
N PHE A 90 -16.47 14.24 12.64
CA PHE A 90 -16.31 15.05 13.84
C PHE A 90 -17.25 16.27 13.82
N ARG A 91 -17.29 17.02 12.70
CA ARG A 91 -18.18 18.18 12.53
C ARG A 91 -19.65 17.78 12.63
N ILE A 92 -20.05 16.65 12.03
CA ILE A 92 -21.43 16.16 12.11
C ILE A 92 -21.77 15.77 13.56
N GLY A 93 -20.91 15.00 14.22
CA GLY A 93 -21.10 14.57 15.61
C GLY A 93 -21.17 15.73 16.59
N SER A 94 -20.27 16.73 16.45
CA SER A 94 -20.27 17.91 17.32
C SER A 94 -21.52 18.75 17.12
N THR A 95 -21.96 18.95 15.87
CA THR A 95 -23.17 19.73 15.56
C THR A 95 -24.41 19.07 16.17
N LEU A 96 -24.56 17.75 16.03
CA LEU A 96 -25.68 17.02 16.65
C LEU A 96 -25.66 17.11 18.18
N SER A 97 -24.48 16.99 18.80
CA SER A 97 -24.36 17.08 20.26
C SER A 97 -24.75 18.48 20.78
N LEU A 98 -24.35 19.54 20.07
CA LEU A 98 -24.70 20.93 20.39
C LEU A 98 -26.21 21.17 20.29
N ILE A 99 -26.85 20.64 19.24
CA ILE A 99 -28.31 20.73 19.08
C ILE A 99 -29.02 20.02 20.24
N GLY A 100 -28.54 18.82 20.62
CA GLY A 100 -29.09 18.07 21.75
C GLY A 100 -28.96 18.80 23.09
N VAL A 101 -27.79 19.38 23.37
CA VAL A 101 -27.56 20.20 24.58
C VAL A 101 -28.47 21.41 24.60
N GLY A 102 -28.57 22.14 23.48
CA GLY A 102 -29.42 23.34 23.38
C GLY A 102 -30.91 23.01 23.59
N ALA A 103 -31.39 21.95 22.94
CA ALA A 103 -32.76 21.46 23.12
C ALA A 103 -33.02 21.02 24.57
N PHE A 104 -32.11 20.25 25.17
CA PHE A 104 -32.23 19.81 26.56
C PHE A 104 -32.34 20.99 27.52
N ILE A 105 -31.40 21.95 27.45
CA ILE A 105 -31.38 23.12 28.36
C ILE A 105 -32.62 24.00 28.12
N GLY A 106 -33.00 24.23 26.86
CA GLY A 106 -34.16 25.04 26.52
C GLY A 106 -35.46 24.46 27.07
N PHE A 107 -35.73 23.17 26.80
CA PHE A 107 -36.94 22.52 27.30
C PHE A 107 -36.92 22.32 28.81
N LEU A 108 -35.77 22.05 29.41
CA LEU A 108 -35.64 21.96 30.86
C LEU A 108 -35.96 23.29 31.54
N GLY A 109 -35.46 24.42 30.99
CA GLY A 109 -35.78 25.74 31.49
C GLY A 109 -37.27 26.03 31.43
N VAL A 110 -37.92 25.78 30.28
CA VAL A 110 -39.37 25.96 30.13
C VAL A 110 -40.16 25.07 31.09
N ALA A 111 -39.75 23.80 31.26
CA ALA A 111 -40.40 22.88 32.18
C ALA A 111 -40.35 23.39 33.63
N LEU A 112 -39.23 24.00 34.06
CA LEU A 112 -39.10 24.58 35.39
C LEU A 112 -39.99 25.82 35.60
N PHE A 113 -40.23 26.63 34.55
CA PHE A 113 -41.06 27.82 34.65
C PHE A 113 -42.56 27.52 34.56
N VAL A 114 -42.97 26.58 33.70
CA VAL A 114 -44.39 26.27 33.44
C VAL A 114 -44.93 25.20 34.40
N GLY A 115 -44.06 24.29 34.89
CA GLY A 115 -44.46 23.23 35.81
C GLY A 115 -45.27 22.09 35.18
N GLU A 116 -45.37 22.05 33.84
CA GLU A 116 -46.04 20.96 33.13
C GLU A 116 -45.13 19.75 32.92
N GLU A 117 -45.58 18.58 33.37
CA GLU A 117 -44.85 17.31 33.24
C GLU A 117 -44.60 16.91 31.77
N GLY A 118 -45.48 17.33 30.84
CA GLY A 118 -45.33 17.04 29.42
C GLY A 118 -44.07 17.65 28.79
N ILE A 119 -43.60 18.78 29.31
CA ILE A 119 -42.42 19.49 28.78
C ILE A 119 -41.13 18.82 29.24
N ALA A 120 -41.14 18.19 30.42
CA ALA A 120 -40.01 17.40 30.90
C ALA A 120 -39.71 16.20 29.98
N PHE A 121 -40.73 15.62 29.34
CA PHE A 121 -40.54 14.57 28.34
C PHE A 121 -39.83 15.09 27.08
N LEU A 122 -40.14 16.31 26.61
CA LEU A 122 -39.41 16.93 25.51
C LEU A 122 -37.95 17.20 25.86
N ALA A 123 -37.66 17.61 27.10
CA ALA A 123 -36.28 17.75 27.56
C ALA A 123 -35.55 16.41 27.47
N ALA A 124 -36.17 15.30 27.90
CA ALA A 124 -35.57 13.97 27.79
C ALA A 124 -35.22 13.58 26.34
N MET A 125 -36.01 14.00 25.34
CA MET A 125 -35.66 13.80 23.92
C MET A 125 -34.42 14.60 23.48
N GLY A 126 -34.24 15.83 24.00
CA GLY A 126 -33.00 16.58 23.85
C GLY A 126 -31.78 15.82 24.40
N LEU A 127 -31.93 15.17 25.55
CA LEU A 127 -30.88 14.34 26.14
C LEU A 127 -30.52 13.12 25.25
N VAL A 128 -31.52 12.44 24.68
CA VAL A 128 -31.28 11.30 23.77
C VAL A 128 -30.52 11.75 22.53
N THR A 129 -30.90 12.87 21.90
CA THR A 129 -30.19 13.41 20.74
C THR A 129 -28.75 13.82 21.05
N LEU A 130 -28.50 14.36 22.25
CA LEU A 130 -27.16 14.63 22.77
C LEU A 130 -26.31 13.34 22.81
N PHE A 131 -26.85 12.26 23.37
CA PHE A 131 -26.11 11.00 23.47
C PHE A 131 -25.86 10.35 22.11
N ILE A 132 -26.79 10.47 21.16
CA ILE A 132 -26.57 10.03 19.78
C ILE A 132 -25.41 10.81 19.15
N GLY A 133 -25.41 12.14 19.27
CA GLY A 133 -24.31 12.99 18.80
C GLY A 133 -22.97 12.64 19.44
N LEU A 134 -22.97 12.41 20.76
CA LEU A 134 -21.79 11.98 21.52
C LEU A 134 -21.27 10.61 21.08
N ALA A 135 -22.15 9.65 20.80
CA ALA A 135 -21.76 8.34 20.31
C ALA A 135 -21.06 8.43 18.95
N PHE A 136 -21.57 9.26 18.02
CA PHE A 136 -20.88 9.53 16.75
C PHE A 136 -19.55 10.24 16.94
N PHE A 137 -19.47 11.17 17.89
CA PHE A 137 -18.24 11.87 18.23
C PHE A 137 -17.16 10.91 18.76
N ILE A 138 -17.50 10.06 19.74
CA ILE A 138 -16.59 9.08 20.34
C ILE A 138 -16.17 8.04 19.29
N ASN A 139 -17.11 7.54 18.48
CA ASN A 139 -16.80 6.62 17.39
C ASN A 139 -15.83 7.27 16.38
N GLY A 140 -16.09 8.52 16.01
CA GLY A 140 -15.21 9.31 15.17
C GLY A 140 -13.82 9.49 15.77
N TYR A 141 -13.70 9.73 17.08
CA TYR A 141 -12.43 9.98 17.77
C TYR A 141 -11.62 8.69 18.02
N PHE A 142 -12.28 7.64 18.53
CA PHE A 142 -11.59 6.45 19.07
C PHE A 142 -11.42 5.33 18.04
N LEU A 143 -12.36 5.14 17.12
CA LEU A 143 -12.36 4.02 16.18
C LEU A 143 -11.75 4.34 14.81
N THR A 144 -11.45 5.61 14.52
CA THR A 144 -10.86 5.97 13.22
C THR A 144 -9.34 6.08 13.23
N VAL A 145 -8.67 5.93 14.38
CA VAL A 145 -7.21 5.82 14.42
C VAL A 145 -6.83 4.55 13.64
N PRO A 146 -6.11 4.64 12.52
CA PRO A 146 -5.68 3.48 11.78
C PRO A 146 -4.54 2.91 12.60
N LYS A 147 -4.82 1.89 13.40
CA LYS A 147 -3.78 1.19 14.17
C LYS A 147 -2.68 0.60 13.29
N GLY A 148 -2.83 0.62 11.96
CA GLY A 148 -1.86 0.08 11.00
C GLY A 148 -0.61 0.94 10.71
N PHE A 149 -0.53 2.21 11.14
CA PHE A 149 0.70 2.99 10.88
C PHE A 149 1.71 2.95 12.04
N ALA A 150 1.25 2.80 13.29
CA ALA A 150 2.16 2.75 14.44
C ALA A 150 2.87 1.39 14.60
N GLU A 151 2.34 0.31 14.02
CA GLU A 151 2.94 -1.03 14.10
C GLU A 151 3.96 -1.29 12.97
N LEU A 152 3.96 -0.48 11.90
CA LEU A 152 4.98 -0.52 10.85
C LEU A 152 6.22 0.33 11.16
N GLU A 153 6.11 1.38 12.00
CA GLU A 153 7.29 2.08 12.54
C GLU A 153 7.96 1.29 13.68
N GLY A 154 7.19 0.58 14.51
CA GLY A 154 7.73 -0.16 15.66
C GLY A 154 8.50 -1.45 15.35
N SER A 155 8.33 -2.05 14.16
CA SER A 155 9.04 -3.28 13.76
C SER A 155 10.00 -3.11 12.58
N GLY A 156 10.24 -1.87 12.13
CA GLY A 156 11.10 -1.55 10.98
C GLY A 156 12.36 -0.70 11.31
N GLU A 157 12.45 -0.11 12.49
CA GLU A 157 13.47 0.92 12.80
C GLU A 157 14.82 0.43 13.33
N GLU A 158 15.09 -0.88 13.46
CA GLU A 158 16.44 -1.36 13.83
C GLU A 158 17.25 -2.01 12.69
N LYS A 159 16.72 -2.12 11.46
CA LYS A 159 17.50 -2.65 10.32
C LYS A 159 17.46 -1.84 9.03
N GLY A 160 16.70 -0.74 8.97
CA GLY A 160 16.56 0.08 7.76
C GLY A 160 17.47 1.32 7.67
N ALA A 161 17.90 1.88 8.80
CA ALA A 161 18.60 3.17 8.81
C ALA A 161 20.12 3.12 8.49
N ALA A 162 20.69 1.92 8.31
CA ALA A 162 22.10 1.74 7.98
C ALA A 162 22.36 1.41 6.49
N ARG A 163 21.34 1.40 5.61
CA ARG A 163 21.52 0.92 4.22
C ARG A 163 21.01 1.82 3.10
N SER A 164 20.65 3.07 3.40
CA SER A 164 20.17 4.05 2.40
C SER A 164 21.09 5.27 2.19
N ASN A 165 22.22 5.36 2.90
CA ASN A 165 23.25 6.39 2.67
C ASN A 165 24.50 5.88 1.93
N GLU A 166 24.48 4.65 1.41
CA GLU A 166 25.59 4.07 0.65
C GLU A 166 25.09 3.46 -0.67
N ILE A 167 24.13 4.13 -1.31
CA ILE A 167 24.03 4.05 -2.78
C ILE A 167 24.97 5.13 -3.29
N ASP A 168 26.26 4.78 -3.31
CA ASP A 168 27.28 5.54 -3.99
C ASP A 168 26.82 5.84 -5.42
N ALA A 169 26.65 7.11 -5.71
CA ALA A 169 26.39 7.65 -7.05
C ALA A 169 27.62 7.52 -7.99
N ASN A 170 28.43 6.48 -7.82
CA ASN A 170 29.70 6.26 -8.51
C ASN A 170 29.87 4.83 -9.08
N THR A 171 28.82 4.01 -9.13
CA THR A 171 28.89 2.76 -9.91
C THR A 171 28.74 3.06 -11.40
N ASN A 172 29.90 3.18 -12.04
CA ASN A 172 30.15 3.28 -13.47
C ASN A 172 29.82 1.97 -14.23
N GLU A 173 28.74 1.27 -13.86
CA GLU A 173 28.41 -0.09 -14.35
C GLU A 173 27.52 -0.11 -15.61
N LEU A 174 27.26 1.05 -16.22
CA LEU A 174 26.60 1.17 -17.53
C LEU A 174 27.53 1.75 -18.62
N LEU A 175 28.85 1.58 -18.46
CA LEU A 175 29.79 1.72 -19.57
C LEU A 175 29.64 0.51 -20.50
N MET A 176 28.89 0.71 -21.59
CA MET A 176 28.98 -0.17 -22.75
C MET A 176 30.45 -0.30 -23.16
N PRO A 177 31.00 -1.52 -23.32
CA PRO A 177 32.36 -1.66 -23.81
C PRO A 177 32.45 -1.09 -25.23
N GLN A 178 33.36 -0.14 -25.44
CA GLN A 178 33.75 0.32 -26.76
C GLN A 178 34.23 -0.89 -27.60
N PRO A 179 34.00 -0.93 -28.92
CA PRO A 179 34.47 -2.02 -29.76
C PRO A 179 35.99 -1.94 -29.93
N ALA A 180 36.73 -2.43 -28.95
CA ALA A 180 38.13 -2.75 -29.10
C ALA A 180 38.22 -4.00 -29.98
N ARG A 181 38.74 -3.80 -31.20
CA ARG A 181 39.32 -4.86 -31.99
C ARG A 181 40.41 -5.51 -31.15
N GLU A 182 40.16 -6.71 -30.63
CA GLU A 182 41.21 -7.63 -30.21
C GLU A 182 40.62 -9.05 -30.17
N GLU A 183 41.46 -9.99 -30.56
CA GLU A 183 41.13 -11.32 -31.05
C GLU A 183 40.50 -12.20 -29.95
N PHE A 184 39.31 -12.73 -30.22
CA PHE A 184 38.75 -13.82 -29.44
C PHE A 184 39.64 -15.07 -29.61
N THR A 185 40.53 -15.32 -28.66
CA THR A 185 41.14 -16.64 -28.49
C THR A 185 40.10 -17.56 -27.87
N SER A 186 39.68 -18.55 -28.66
CA SER A 186 38.66 -19.52 -28.29
C SER A 186 39.10 -20.35 -27.09
N VAL A 187 38.32 -20.32 -26.01
CA VAL A 187 38.45 -21.21 -24.85
C VAL A 187 37.93 -22.60 -25.21
N THR A 188 38.58 -23.27 -26.16
CA THR A 188 38.28 -24.65 -26.57
C THR A 188 39.50 -25.55 -26.78
N GLU A 189 40.74 -25.07 -26.61
CA GLU A 189 41.93 -25.88 -26.98
C GLU A 189 42.69 -26.58 -25.83
N GLY A 190 42.25 -26.43 -24.56
CA GLY A 190 43.04 -26.90 -23.42
C GLY A 190 42.79 -28.32 -22.90
N THR A 191 41.64 -28.95 -23.15
CA THR A 191 41.19 -30.09 -22.32
C THR A 191 41.13 -31.46 -23.00
N THR A 192 41.52 -31.61 -24.28
CA THR A 192 41.46 -32.91 -24.99
C THR A 192 42.77 -33.71 -25.01
N ARG A 193 43.88 -33.23 -24.42
CA ARG A 193 45.19 -33.93 -24.48
C ARG A 193 45.33 -35.21 -23.63
N ASN A 194 44.36 -35.55 -22.78
CA ASN A 194 44.48 -36.70 -21.87
C ASN A 194 43.75 -37.99 -22.30
N LEU A 195 43.12 -38.04 -23.48
CA LEU A 195 42.41 -39.25 -23.93
C LEU A 195 43.20 -40.14 -24.93
N VAL A 196 44.36 -39.70 -25.43
CA VAL A 196 45.11 -40.48 -26.45
C VAL A 196 46.08 -41.50 -25.83
N LYS A 197 46.49 -41.36 -24.56
CA LYS A 197 47.51 -42.24 -23.96
C LYS A 197 47.03 -43.61 -23.45
N LYS A 198 45.74 -43.95 -23.55
CA LYS A 198 45.20 -45.22 -22.99
C LYS A 198 44.85 -46.29 -24.02
N LYS A 199 45.38 -46.22 -25.25
CA LYS A 199 45.05 -47.18 -26.33
C LYS A 199 46.24 -47.96 -26.90
N SER A 200 47.39 -47.96 -26.22
CA SER A 200 48.61 -48.66 -26.68
C SER A 200 49.15 -49.72 -25.70
N GLU A 201 48.30 -50.26 -24.83
CA GLU A 201 48.60 -51.46 -24.03
C GLU A 201 47.44 -52.44 -24.13
N GLN A 202 47.36 -53.14 -25.27
CA GLN A 202 46.79 -54.48 -25.43
C GLN A 202 47.16 -55.05 -26.79
#